data_AF-A0A0L7QUB2-F1
#
_entry.id   AF-A0A0L7QUB2-F1
#
_cell.length_a   1.000
_cell.length_b   1.000
_cell.length_c   1.000
_cell.angle_alpha   90.00
_cell.angle_beta   90.00
_cell.angle_gamma   90.00
#
_symmetry.space_group_name_H-M   'P 1'
#
loop_
_entity.id
_entity.type
_entity.pdbx_description
1 polymer ?
#
loop_
_entity_poly.entity_id
_entity_poly.type
_entity_poly.pdbx_seq_one_letter_code
_entity_poly.pdbx_strand_id
1 'polypeptide(L)'
;MSNTAAFIVLTVILILGDLESVTVVNHHPDEEYFLEHEVLYEEAINEAKKLQLYPGPIPGCKPCTSSEMTYCKDGSVIDDHCCCDGSSNEVFPFVKHTCRVGPEECKVQAGDCAEYARLRECCCHSYLGSICKYYFSAYVL
;
A
#
# COMPACT_ATOMS: atom_id res chain seq x y z
N MET A 1 21.07 29.18 -46.40
CA MET A 1 20.97 29.46 -44.96
C MET A 1 22.27 29.00 -44.31
N SER A 2 23.01 29.91 -43.66
CA SER A 2 24.37 29.64 -43.17
C SER A 2 24.36 28.53 -42.11
N ASN A 3 25.32 27.61 -42.15
CA ASN A 3 25.47 26.52 -41.18
C ASN A 3 25.49 27.03 -39.73
N THR A 4 25.96 28.25 -39.50
CA THR A 4 25.94 28.95 -38.21
C THR A 4 24.52 29.12 -37.64
N ALA A 5 23.52 29.39 -38.47
CA ALA A 5 22.14 29.56 -38.02
C ALA A 5 21.53 28.23 -37.57
N ALA A 6 21.87 27.12 -38.25
CA ALA A 6 21.42 25.78 -37.86
C ALA A 6 22.02 25.34 -36.52
N PHE A 7 23.30 25.65 -36.28
CA PHE A 7 23.93 25.35 -34.99
C PHE A 7 23.30 26.14 -33.84
N ILE A 8 23.00 27.43 -34.03
CA ILE A 8 22.36 28.25 -33.00
C ILE A 8 20.98 27.70 -32.63
N VAL A 9 20.17 27.33 -33.63
CA VAL A 9 18.83 26.75 -33.38
C VAL A 9 18.93 25.42 -32.64
N LEU A 10 19.87 24.55 -33.03
CA LEU A 10 20.08 23.27 -32.35
C LEU A 10 20.52 23.46 -30.90
N THR A 11 21.41 24.42 -30.63
CA THR A 11 21.81 24.74 -29.25
C THR A 11 20.60 25.20 -28.46
N VAL A 12 19.78 26.11 -28.99
CA VAL A 12 18.56 26.62 -28.32
C VAL A 12 17.53 25.53 -28.01
N ILE A 13 17.36 24.54 -28.89
CA ILE A 13 16.44 23.41 -28.63
C ILE A 13 16.99 22.52 -27.50
N LEU A 14 18.30 22.27 -27.46
CA LEU A 14 18.92 21.45 -26.42
C LEU A 14 18.83 22.11 -25.04
N ILE A 15 18.99 23.44 -24.92
CA ILE A 15 18.79 24.14 -23.63
C ILE A 15 17.32 24.30 -23.22
N LEU A 16 16.37 24.25 -24.16
CA LEU A 16 14.93 24.31 -23.84
C LEU A 16 14.31 22.94 -23.55
N GLY A 17 14.95 21.85 -24.01
CA GLY A 17 14.50 20.47 -23.79
C GLY A 17 14.61 19.98 -22.35
N ASP A 18 15.41 20.67 -21.51
CA ASP A 18 15.64 20.35 -20.10
C ASP A 18 14.70 21.11 -19.14
N LEU A 19 13.65 21.76 -19.65
CA LEU A 19 12.58 22.28 -18.79
C LEU A 19 11.67 21.14 -18.35
N GLU A 20 12.11 20.39 -17.33
CA GLU A 20 11.17 19.61 -16.52
C GLU A 20 10.10 20.57 -16.00
N SER A 21 8.84 20.31 -16.35
CA SER A 21 7.72 21.07 -15.82
C SER A 21 7.64 20.82 -14.32
N VAL A 22 8.22 21.73 -13.53
CA VAL A 22 7.96 21.78 -12.09
C VAL A 22 6.53 22.25 -11.92
N THR A 23 5.61 21.30 -11.85
CA THR A 23 4.28 21.58 -11.32
C THR A 23 4.48 22.00 -9.87
N VAL A 24 4.32 23.28 -9.57
CA VAL A 24 4.20 23.75 -8.19
C VAL A 24 2.92 23.12 -7.64
N VAL A 25 3.08 22.03 -6.90
CA VAL A 25 2.02 21.49 -6.05
C VAL A 25 1.79 22.54 -4.97
N ASN A 26 0.65 23.21 -5.06
CA ASN A 26 0.25 24.23 -4.11
C ASN A 26 -0.18 23.52 -2.83
N HIS A 27 0.79 23.12 -2.00
CA HIS A 27 0.51 22.62 -0.66
C HIS A 27 -0.03 23.77 0.17
N HIS A 28 -1.35 23.82 0.32
CA HIS A 28 -1.97 24.66 1.33
C HIS A 28 -1.44 24.16 2.69
N PRO A 29 -0.82 24.99 3.53
CA PRO A 29 -0.19 24.57 4.78
C PRO A 29 -1.18 24.09 5.86
N ASP A 30 -2.47 24.07 5.54
CA ASP A 30 -3.56 23.70 6.45
C ASP A 30 -4.02 22.23 6.25
N GLU A 31 -3.38 21.52 5.33
CA GLU A 31 -3.73 20.16 4.90
C GLU A 31 -2.85 19.12 5.63
N GLU A 32 -3.00 19.04 6.96
CA GLU A 32 -2.23 18.12 7.80
C GLU A 32 -2.82 16.70 7.77
N TYR A 33 -1.99 15.72 7.44
CA TYR A 33 -2.33 14.31 7.64
C TYR A 33 -2.40 14.01 9.12
N PHE A 34 -3.55 13.54 9.59
CA PHE A 34 -3.70 13.09 10.97
C PHE A 34 -3.51 11.57 11.07
N LEU A 35 -2.94 11.14 12.20
CA LEU A 35 -2.86 9.73 12.55
C LEU A 35 -4.27 9.22 12.81
N GLU A 36 -4.72 8.23 12.03
CA GLU A 36 -6.03 7.64 12.19
C GLU A 36 -5.96 6.43 13.13
N HIS A 37 -5.09 5.46 12.85
CA HIS A 37 -4.67 4.46 13.82
C HIS A 37 -3.25 3.91 13.54
N GLU A 38 -2.71 3.18 14.51
CA GLU A 38 -1.49 2.41 14.35
C GLU A 38 -1.59 1.07 15.07
N VAL A 39 -0.93 0.07 14.50
CA VAL A 39 -0.67 -1.22 15.14
C VAL A 39 0.83 -1.31 15.39
N LEU A 40 1.21 -1.27 16.66
CA LEU A 40 2.61 -1.34 17.06
C LEU A 40 3.16 -2.76 16.90
N TYR A 41 4.49 -2.88 16.86
CA TYR A 41 5.15 -4.17 16.69
C TYR A 41 4.83 -5.16 17.81
N GLU A 42 4.80 -4.69 19.07
CA GLU A 42 4.47 -5.52 20.24
C GLU A 42 2.99 -5.99 20.21
N GLU A 43 2.08 -5.12 19.77
CA GLU A 43 0.67 -5.43 19.58
C GLU A 43 0.51 -6.49 18.48
N ALA A 44 1.14 -6.28 17.33
CA ALA A 44 1.13 -7.22 16.21
C ALA A 44 1.62 -8.63 16.62
N ILE A 45 2.68 -8.72 17.45
CA ILE A 45 3.16 -9.99 18.00
C ILE A 45 2.09 -10.65 18.87
N ASN A 46 1.48 -9.89 19.78
CA ASN A 46 0.49 -10.43 20.71
C ASN A 46 -0.76 -10.92 19.99
N GLU A 47 -1.20 -10.22 18.95
CA GLU A 47 -2.34 -10.61 18.13
C GLU A 47 -2.02 -11.79 17.20
N ALA A 48 -0.82 -11.83 16.62
CA ALA A 48 -0.37 -12.97 15.81
C ALA A 48 -0.35 -14.29 16.61
N LYS A 49 0.00 -14.24 17.90
CA LYS A 49 -0.03 -15.41 18.80
C LYS A 49 -1.45 -15.93 19.05
N LYS A 50 -2.44 -15.05 19.06
CA LYS A 50 -3.87 -15.39 19.26
C LYS A 50 -4.56 -15.84 17.98
N LEU A 51 -4.02 -15.45 16.83
CA LEU A 51 -4.62 -15.68 15.52
C LEU A 51 -4.94 -17.17 15.30
N GLN A 52 -6.14 -17.48 14.82
CA GLN A 52 -6.51 -18.83 14.39
C GLN A 52 -6.72 -18.80 12.89
N LEU A 53 -5.93 -19.59 12.16
CA LEU A 53 -5.99 -19.63 10.71
C LEU A 53 -6.85 -20.81 10.29
N TYR A 54 -7.77 -20.56 9.37
CA TYR A 54 -8.53 -21.62 8.75
C TYR A 54 -7.60 -22.45 7.85
N PRO A 55 -7.52 -23.79 8.03
CA PRO A 55 -6.52 -24.63 7.37
C PRO A 55 -6.85 -24.97 5.90
N GLY A 56 -7.98 -24.50 5.37
CA GLY A 56 -8.43 -24.80 4.01
C GLY A 56 -8.65 -23.55 3.15
N PRO A 57 -9.01 -23.73 1.87
CA PRO A 57 -9.50 -22.62 1.06
C PRO A 57 -10.79 -22.08 1.68
N ILE A 58 -10.91 -20.76 1.77
CA ILE A 58 -12.13 -20.12 2.25
C ILE A 58 -13.26 -20.46 1.26
N PRO A 59 -14.41 -20.99 1.73
CA PRO A 59 -15.53 -21.31 0.84
C PRO A 59 -15.94 -20.10 -0.01
N GLY A 60 -16.08 -20.31 -1.33
CA GLY A 60 -16.41 -19.25 -2.29
C GLY A 60 -15.21 -18.49 -2.85
N CYS A 61 -14.00 -18.69 -2.32
CA CYS A 61 -12.79 -18.09 -2.87
C CYS A 61 -12.20 -18.93 -4.01
N LYS A 62 -11.86 -18.26 -5.11
CA LYS A 62 -11.02 -18.83 -6.18
C LYS A 62 -9.55 -18.85 -5.73
N PRO A 63 -8.70 -19.72 -6.31
CA PRO A 63 -7.25 -19.64 -6.12
C PRO A 63 -6.72 -18.26 -6.50
N CYS A 64 -5.83 -17.72 -5.66
CA CYS A 64 -5.21 -16.43 -5.91
C CYS A 64 -4.11 -16.55 -6.99
N THR A 65 -4.16 -15.66 -7.95
CA THR A 65 -3.17 -15.49 -9.01
C THR A 65 -1.86 -14.93 -8.47
N SER A 66 -0.79 -15.00 -9.27
CA SER A 66 0.51 -14.46 -8.87
C SER A 66 0.47 -12.96 -8.57
N SER A 67 -0.29 -12.17 -9.33
CA SER A 67 -0.43 -10.72 -9.10
C SER A 67 -1.20 -10.41 -7.81
N GLU A 68 -2.28 -11.15 -7.53
CA GLU A 68 -3.02 -11.02 -6.28
C GLU A 68 -2.14 -11.38 -5.08
N MET A 69 -1.28 -12.39 -5.22
CA MET A 69 -0.31 -12.74 -4.19
C MET A 69 0.82 -11.71 -4.04
N THR A 70 1.22 -11.01 -5.11
CA THR A 70 2.18 -9.89 -5.02
C THR A 70 1.58 -8.74 -4.23
N TYR A 71 0.33 -8.38 -4.50
CA TYR A 71 -0.43 -7.36 -3.77
C TYR A 71 -0.51 -7.63 -2.26
N CYS A 72 -0.59 -8.91 -1.85
CA CYS A 72 -0.55 -9.27 -0.44
C CYS A 72 0.86 -9.17 0.20
N LYS A 73 1.93 -9.15 -0.61
CA LYS A 73 3.34 -9.25 -0.15
C LYS A 73 4.05 -7.91 -0.08
N ASP A 74 3.72 -7.00 -0.98
CA ASP A 74 4.41 -5.73 -1.15
C ASP A 74 3.90 -4.62 -0.22
N GLY A 75 2.83 -4.90 0.53
CA GLY A 75 2.21 -3.95 1.46
C GLY A 75 0.96 -3.28 0.90
N SER A 76 0.64 -3.46 -0.38
CA SER A 76 -0.52 -2.81 -1.02
C SER A 76 -1.84 -3.10 -0.31
N VAL A 77 -2.02 -4.30 0.24
CA VAL A 77 -3.22 -4.65 1.03
C VAL A 77 -3.36 -3.86 2.33
N ILE A 78 -2.25 -3.42 2.93
CA ILE A 78 -2.26 -2.58 4.12
C ILE A 78 -2.55 -1.14 3.75
N ASP A 79 -2.02 -0.65 2.62
CA ASP A 79 -2.36 0.67 2.10
C ASP A 79 -3.87 0.77 1.83
N ASP A 80 -4.45 -0.24 1.16
CA ASP A 80 -5.88 -0.28 0.88
C ASP A 80 -6.72 -0.51 2.15
N HIS A 81 -6.19 -1.20 3.17
CA HIS A 81 -6.82 -1.29 4.48
C HIS A 81 -7.02 0.10 5.10
N CYS A 82 -5.97 0.93 5.09
CA CYS A 82 -6.04 2.31 5.58
C CYS A 82 -7.07 3.17 4.85
N CYS A 83 -7.49 2.75 3.66
CA CYS A 83 -8.41 3.51 2.82
C CYS A 83 -9.84 2.98 2.83
N CYS A 84 -10.01 1.67 2.96
CA CYS A 84 -11.31 1.01 2.85
C CYS A 84 -11.94 0.65 4.20
N ASP A 85 -11.12 0.26 5.19
CA ASP A 85 -11.63 -0.16 6.52
C ASP A 85 -11.41 0.93 7.58
N GLY A 86 -10.20 1.52 7.59
CA GLY A 86 -9.73 2.36 8.70
C GLY A 86 -9.79 1.63 10.06
N SER A 87 -9.82 2.37 11.17
CA SER A 87 -9.86 1.80 12.53
C SER A 87 -11.21 1.17 12.89
N SER A 88 -12.25 1.40 12.08
CA SER A 88 -13.61 0.91 12.36
C SER A 88 -13.72 -0.61 12.27
N ASN A 89 -12.82 -1.24 11.52
CA ASN A 89 -12.76 -2.67 11.28
C ASN A 89 -11.29 -3.10 11.13
N GLU A 90 -10.57 -3.18 12.25
CA GLU A 90 -9.19 -3.66 12.27
C GLU A 90 -9.12 -5.15 11.92
N VAL A 91 -8.75 -5.43 10.67
CA VAL A 91 -8.69 -6.77 10.06
C VAL A 91 -7.26 -7.32 9.98
N PHE A 92 -6.25 -6.48 10.20
CA PHE A 92 -4.84 -6.85 10.23
C PHE A 92 -4.16 -6.50 11.58
N PRO A 93 -4.76 -6.84 12.73
CA PRO A 93 -4.20 -6.48 14.04
C PRO A 93 -2.86 -7.18 14.34
N PHE A 94 -2.48 -8.17 13.52
CA PHE A 94 -1.25 -8.94 13.59
C PHE A 94 -0.16 -8.46 12.62
N VAL A 95 -0.39 -7.36 11.90
CA VAL A 95 0.57 -6.73 10.99
C VAL A 95 0.86 -5.33 11.51
N LYS A 96 2.13 -5.00 11.72
CA LYS A 96 2.51 -3.63 12.11
C LYS A 96 2.20 -2.67 10.96
N HIS A 97 1.44 -1.62 11.22
CA HIS A 97 1.15 -0.58 10.24
C HIS A 97 0.70 0.75 10.90
N THR A 98 0.62 1.80 10.10
CA THR A 98 0.18 3.14 10.52
C THR A 98 -0.70 3.71 9.43
N CYS A 99 -1.96 3.97 9.75
CA CYS A 99 -2.90 4.60 8.84
C CYS A 99 -2.97 6.10 9.11
N ARG A 100 -2.87 6.89 8.03
CA ARG A 100 -2.95 8.34 8.07
C ARG A 100 -4.04 8.78 7.11
N VAL A 101 -4.89 9.68 7.57
CA VAL A 101 -5.92 10.28 6.73
C VAL A 101 -5.52 11.72 6.48
N GLY A 102 -5.55 12.09 5.21
CA GLY A 102 -5.25 13.44 4.76
C GLY A 102 -6.38 13.97 3.88
N PRO A 103 -6.18 15.19 3.36
CA PRO A 103 -7.13 15.86 2.47
C PRO A 103 -7.14 15.27 1.06
N GLU A 104 -6.07 14.57 0.66
CA GLU A 104 -6.05 13.81 -0.59
C GLU A 104 -6.98 12.60 -0.48
N GLU A 105 -7.83 12.42 -1.49
CA GLU A 105 -8.67 11.23 -1.63
C GLU A 105 -7.76 9.99 -1.73
N CYS A 106 -7.96 9.01 -0.83
CA CYS A 106 -7.17 7.81 -0.91
C CYS A 106 -7.46 7.03 -2.21
N LYS A 107 -6.39 6.60 -2.88
CA LYS A 107 -6.45 5.76 -4.07
C LYS A 107 -6.27 4.27 -3.72
N VAL A 108 -7.35 3.51 -3.89
CA VAL A 108 -7.35 2.05 -3.69
C VAL A 108 -6.59 1.34 -4.84
N GLN A 109 -5.58 0.55 -4.49
CA GLN A 109 -4.71 -0.17 -5.42
C GLN A 109 -5.37 -1.41 -6.01
N ALA A 110 -6.27 -2.06 -5.26
CA ALA A 110 -7.11 -3.17 -5.72
C ALA A 110 -8.14 -2.74 -6.78
N GLY A 111 -8.30 -1.43 -7.02
CA GLY A 111 -9.28 -0.85 -7.94
C GLY A 111 -10.48 -0.25 -7.19
N ASP A 112 -11.09 -1.01 -6.29
CA ASP A 112 -12.16 -0.53 -5.40
C ASP A 112 -12.21 -1.30 -4.08
N CYS A 113 -12.96 -0.79 -3.10
CA CYS A 113 -13.05 -1.41 -1.78
C CYS A 113 -13.76 -2.77 -1.76
N ALA A 114 -14.54 -3.11 -2.79
CA ALA A 114 -15.16 -4.43 -2.89
C ALA A 114 -14.14 -5.48 -3.35
N GLU A 115 -13.27 -5.13 -4.31
CA GLU A 115 -12.17 -5.99 -4.74
C GLU A 115 -11.11 -6.12 -3.65
N TYR A 116 -10.80 -5.03 -2.93
CA TYR A 116 -10.01 -5.07 -1.70
C TYR A 116 -10.57 -6.11 -0.71
N ALA A 117 -11.86 -6.05 -0.38
CA ALA A 117 -12.46 -6.95 0.60
C ALA A 117 -12.32 -8.42 0.16
N ARG A 118 -12.53 -8.71 -1.13
CA ARG A 118 -12.32 -10.03 -1.70
C ARG A 118 -10.86 -10.48 -1.58
N LEU A 119 -9.90 -9.63 -1.93
CA LEU A 119 -8.46 -9.95 -1.86
C LEU A 119 -7.99 -10.13 -0.42
N ARG A 120 -8.42 -9.25 0.48
CA ARG A 120 -8.19 -9.33 1.92
C ARG A 120 -8.59 -10.70 2.45
N GLU A 121 -9.84 -11.10 2.22
CA GLU A 121 -10.40 -12.34 2.76
C GLU A 121 -9.81 -13.56 2.06
N CYS A 122 -9.90 -13.62 0.73
CA CYS A 122 -9.55 -14.82 -0.03
C CYS A 122 -8.05 -15.08 -0.16
N CYS A 123 -7.21 -14.04 -0.12
CA CYS A 123 -5.79 -14.15 -0.45
C CYS A 123 -4.89 -13.72 0.71
N CYS A 124 -5.07 -12.49 1.19
CA CYS A 124 -4.03 -11.84 1.98
C CYS A 124 -4.08 -12.19 3.47
N HIS A 125 -5.26 -12.29 4.09
CA HIS A 125 -5.38 -12.49 5.53
C HIS A 125 -4.72 -13.80 6.00
N SER A 126 -5.05 -14.93 5.36
CA SER A 126 -4.44 -16.22 5.70
C SER A 126 -2.93 -16.25 5.39
N TYR A 127 -2.53 -15.64 4.28
CA TYR A 127 -1.12 -15.54 3.89
C TYR A 127 -0.30 -14.74 4.91
N LEU A 128 -0.68 -13.49 5.18
CA LEU A 128 -0.01 -12.60 6.13
C LEU A 128 -0.03 -13.18 7.54
N GLY A 129 -1.16 -13.74 7.96
CA GLY A 129 -1.28 -14.40 9.25
C GLY A 129 -0.33 -15.58 9.42
N SER A 130 -0.15 -16.39 8.36
CA SER A 130 0.79 -17.51 8.37
C SER A 130 2.25 -17.03 8.48
N ILE A 131 2.58 -15.98 7.73
CA ILE A 131 3.90 -15.36 7.73
C ILE A 131 4.22 -14.75 9.09
N CYS A 132 3.32 -13.94 9.66
CA CYS A 132 3.49 -13.35 10.98
C CYS A 132 3.64 -14.43 12.06
N LYS A 133 2.80 -15.48 12.04
CA LYS A 133 2.95 -16.61 12.96
C LYS A 133 4.30 -17.29 12.85
N TYR A 134 4.78 -17.53 11.63
CA TYR A 134 6.07 -18.16 11.42
C TYR A 134 7.21 -17.31 11.98
N TYR A 135 7.26 -16.02 11.65
CA TYR A 135 8.29 -15.11 12.15
C TYR A 135 8.22 -14.98 13.68
N PHE A 136 7.05 -14.69 14.24
CA PHE A 136 6.92 -14.47 15.68
C PHE A 136 6.98 -15.74 16.53
N SER A 137 6.87 -16.92 15.94
CA SER A 137 7.18 -18.19 16.63
C SER A 137 8.68 -18.51 16.60
N ALA A 138 9.40 -18.07 15.56
CA ALA A 138 10.83 -18.32 15.40
C ALA A 138 11.72 -17.39 16.28
N TYR A 139 11.26 -16.17 16.58
CA TYR A 139 12.01 -15.19 17.40
C TYR A 139 11.74 -15.31 18.91
N VAL A 140 11.12 -16.40 19.39
CA VAL A 140 10.85 -16.66 20.83
C VAL A 140 11.78 -17.77 21.38
N LEU A 141 12.93 -18.00 20.75
CA LEU A 141 14.03 -18.83 21.27
C LEU A 141 15.19 -17.97 21.76
#